data_AF-A0A2S4LFD0-F1
#
_entry.id   AF-A0A2S4LFD0-F1
#
_cell.length_a   1.000
_cell.length_b   1.000
_cell.length_c   1.000
_cell.angle_alpha   90.00
_cell.angle_beta   90.00
_cell.angle_gamma   90.00
#
_symmetry.space_group_name_H-M   'P 1'
#
loop_
_entity.id
_entity.type
_entity.pdbx_description
1 polymer ?
#
loop_
_entity_poly.entity_id
_entity_poly.type
_entity_poly.pdbx_seq_one_letter_code
_entity_poly.pdbx_strand_id
1 'polypeptide(L)'
;MSRVSLAVAVLLSAALLGACKPTTSVSPAAAVAPAPVVAAPLPQGTGCSPSIARTQAVVDSDVATGNLNPPVGERFSADLRHAADACAGGREREALNLLGAAKARYGYR
;
A
#
# COMPACT_ATOMS: atom_id res chain seq x y z
N MET A 1 35.83 -4.82 -41.99
CA MET A 1 36.07 -3.47 -41.43
C MET A 1 34.72 -2.78 -41.29
N SER A 2 34.18 -2.74 -40.06
CA SER A 2 33.10 -1.84 -39.58
C SER A 2 32.70 -2.30 -38.18
N ARG A 3 33.68 -2.39 -37.28
CA ARG A 3 33.52 -2.65 -35.84
C ARG A 3 33.92 -1.42 -35.05
N VAL A 4 33.53 -0.23 -35.50
CA VAL A 4 33.83 1.03 -34.80
C VAL A 4 32.75 2.03 -35.21
N SER A 5 31.52 1.85 -34.75
CA SER A 5 30.52 2.92 -34.84
C SER A 5 29.55 2.84 -33.69
N LEU A 6 29.90 3.61 -32.67
CA LEU A 6 28.98 4.28 -31.77
C LEU A 6 28.20 3.42 -30.77
N ALA A 7 28.95 2.92 -29.80
CA ALA A 7 28.53 2.77 -28.41
C ALA A 7 28.21 4.15 -27.75
N VAL A 8 27.35 4.97 -28.37
CA VAL A 8 26.97 6.30 -27.88
C VAL A 8 25.46 6.52 -28.12
N ALA A 9 24.63 5.71 -27.46
CA ALA A 9 23.18 5.93 -27.42
C ALA A 9 22.59 5.61 -26.03
N VAL A 10 23.46 5.61 -25.01
CA VAL A 10 23.11 5.50 -23.59
C VAL A 10 23.77 6.71 -22.96
N LEU A 11 23.04 7.81 -22.68
CA LEU A 11 23.37 8.87 -21.70
C LEU A 11 22.58 10.21 -21.80
N LEU A 12 21.50 10.34 -22.58
CA LEU A 12 20.75 11.62 -22.64
C LEU A 12 19.24 11.48 -22.44
N SER A 13 18.83 11.01 -21.27
CA SER A 13 17.42 11.11 -20.82
C SER A 13 17.27 11.69 -19.42
N ALA A 14 18.33 12.31 -18.88
CA ALA A 14 18.33 12.94 -17.57
C ALA A 14 18.50 14.46 -17.72
N ALA A 15 17.38 15.19 -17.83
CA ALA A 15 17.20 16.56 -17.36
C ALA A 15 15.95 17.14 -18.04
N LEU A 16 14.85 17.32 -17.30
CA LEU A 16 13.81 18.35 -17.51
C LEU A 16 12.69 18.22 -16.45
N LEU A 17 13.06 18.12 -15.16
CA LEU A 17 12.12 18.24 -14.05
C LEU A 17 12.62 19.30 -13.06
N GLY A 18 12.15 20.53 -13.27
CA GLY A 18 12.31 21.68 -12.37
C GLY A 18 11.90 22.96 -13.12
N ALA A 19 10.97 23.81 -12.69
CA ALA A 19 10.40 24.03 -11.37
C ALA A 19 9.01 24.70 -11.49
N CYS A 20 7.97 24.10 -10.92
CA CYS A 20 6.76 24.84 -10.55
C CYS A 20 6.94 25.37 -9.13
N LYS A 21 7.14 26.68 -8.98
CA LYS A 21 7.02 27.37 -7.69
C LYS A 21 5.56 27.76 -7.49
N PRO A 22 4.82 27.24 -6.50
CA PRO A 22 3.60 27.89 -6.07
C PRO A 22 3.96 29.19 -5.35
N THR A 23 3.34 30.29 -5.79
CA THR A 23 3.42 31.58 -5.10
C THR A 23 2.60 31.48 -3.81
N THR A 24 3.22 31.71 -2.66
CA THR A 24 2.49 31.81 -1.38
C THR A 24 2.32 33.28 -1.08
N SER A 25 1.14 33.83 -1.39
CA SER A 25 0.71 35.12 -0.86
C SER A 25 0.35 34.92 0.61
N VAL A 26 1.15 35.45 1.53
CA VAL A 26 0.81 35.49 2.96
C VAL A 26 0.03 36.77 3.21
N SER A 27 -1.29 36.62 3.36
CA SER A 27 -2.14 37.62 4.03
C SER A 27 -2.11 37.33 5.54
N PRO A 28 -1.94 38.33 6.43
CA PRO A 28 -1.91 38.07 7.86
C PRO A 28 -3.35 37.78 8.35
N ALA A 29 -3.64 36.51 8.61
CA ALA A 29 -4.90 36.07 9.20
C ALA A 29 -4.80 36.05 10.73
N ALA A 30 -5.85 36.58 11.38
CA ALA A 30 -6.05 36.62 12.81
C ALA A 30 -6.02 35.22 13.47
N ALA A 31 -5.60 35.17 14.74
CA ALA A 31 -5.46 33.95 15.51
C ALA A 31 -6.80 33.20 15.65
N VAL A 32 -6.87 32.02 15.02
CA VAL A 32 -7.92 31.01 15.20
C VAL A 32 -7.37 29.85 16.04
N ALA A 33 -8.20 29.31 16.93
CA ALA A 33 -7.88 28.19 17.82
C ALA A 33 -7.34 26.97 17.06
N PRO A 34 -6.45 26.15 17.66
CA PRO A 34 -5.84 25.01 16.98
C PRO A 34 -6.92 23.99 16.59
N ALA A 35 -7.06 23.77 15.27
CA ALA A 35 -7.86 22.68 14.73
C ALA A 35 -7.27 21.32 15.16
N PRO A 36 -8.09 20.27 15.32
CA PRO A 36 -7.59 18.94 15.60
C PRO A 36 -6.63 18.50 14.49
N VAL A 37 -5.41 18.14 14.87
CA VAL A 37 -4.40 17.60 13.95
C VAL A 37 -4.87 16.27 13.39
N VAL A 38 -5.45 16.29 12.19
CA VAL A 38 -5.73 15.08 11.44
C VAL A 38 -4.37 14.54 11.00
N ALA A 39 -3.91 13.47 11.63
CA ALA A 39 -2.64 12.83 11.26
C ALA A 39 -2.67 12.48 9.77
N ALA A 40 -1.68 12.95 9.01
CA ALA A 40 -1.55 12.59 7.62
C ALA A 40 -1.43 11.05 7.50
N PRO A 41 -2.14 10.40 6.56
CA PRO A 41 -2.04 8.97 6.37
C PRO A 41 -0.58 8.57 6.16
N LEU A 42 -0.05 7.66 6.97
CA LEU A 42 1.30 7.14 6.77
C LEU A 42 1.40 6.52 5.37
N PRO A 43 2.51 6.75 4.64
CA PRO A 43 2.73 6.11 3.36
C PRO A 43 2.68 4.60 3.57
N GLN A 44 1.64 3.98 3.03
CA GLN A 44 1.55 2.52 2.99
C GLN A 44 2.60 2.06 1.99
N GLY A 45 3.35 1.01 2.32
CA GLY A 45 4.21 0.35 1.35
C GLY A 45 3.43 -0.04 0.09
N THR A 46 4.12 -0.13 -1.04
CA THR A 46 3.52 -0.64 -2.28
C THR A 46 3.52 -2.17 -2.29
N GLY A 47 2.64 -2.78 -3.10
CA GLY A 47 2.56 -4.24 -3.25
C GLY A 47 1.51 -4.91 -2.35
N CYS A 48 1.55 -6.24 -2.29
CA CYS A 48 0.53 -7.06 -1.63
C CYS A 48 0.65 -7.13 -0.09
N SER A 49 1.86 -7.01 0.47
CA SER A 49 2.08 -7.24 1.91
C SER A 49 1.27 -6.30 2.81
N PRO A 50 1.20 -4.97 2.56
CA PRO A 50 0.46 -4.07 3.43
C PRO A 50 -1.06 -4.32 3.41
N SER A 51 -1.61 -4.72 2.26
CA SER A 51 -3.05 -5.04 2.14
C SER A 51 -3.43 -6.31 2.90
N ILE A 52 -2.57 -7.33 2.84
CA ILE A 52 -2.76 -8.58 3.58
C ILE A 52 -2.63 -8.31 5.09
N ALA A 53 -1.56 -7.61 5.50
CA ALA A 53 -1.32 -7.26 6.90
C ALA A 53 -2.45 -6.42 7.51
N ARG A 54 -2.99 -5.46 6.75
CA ARG A 54 -4.15 -4.68 7.20
C ARG A 54 -5.38 -5.57 7.40
N THR A 55 -5.64 -6.49 6.49
CA THR A 55 -6.79 -7.39 6.61
C THR A 55 -6.63 -8.31 7.81
N GLN A 56 -5.42 -8.86 8.03
CA GLN A 56 -5.12 -9.65 9.23
C GLN A 56 -5.38 -8.87 10.51
N ALA A 57 -4.91 -7.61 10.59
CA ALA A 57 -5.13 -6.78 11.77
C ALA A 57 -6.61 -6.53 12.07
N VAL A 58 -7.47 -6.41 11.05
CA VAL A 58 -8.92 -6.30 11.24
C VAL A 58 -9.50 -7.60 11.76
N VAL A 59 -9.12 -8.75 11.17
CA VAL A 59 -9.56 -10.08 11.63
C VAL A 59 -9.18 -10.31 13.09
N ASP A 60 -7.94 -9.99 13.48
CA ASP A 60 -7.45 -10.14 14.84
C ASP A 60 -8.23 -9.25 15.82
N SER A 61 -8.52 -8.00 15.42
CA SER A 61 -9.35 -7.08 16.19
C SER A 61 -10.77 -7.60 16.37
N ASP A 62 -11.38 -8.13 15.31
CA ASP A 62 -12.75 -8.66 15.38
C ASP A 62 -12.83 -9.90 16.27
N VAL A 63 -11.82 -10.78 16.23
CA VAL A 63 -11.73 -11.90 17.17
C VAL A 63 -11.57 -11.40 18.60
N ALA A 64 -10.66 -10.45 18.83
CA ALA A 64 -10.38 -9.91 20.17
C ALA A 64 -11.57 -9.17 20.78
N THR A 65 -12.40 -8.52 19.96
CA THR A 65 -13.59 -7.78 20.39
C THR A 65 -14.86 -8.64 20.40
N GLY A 66 -14.78 -9.90 19.94
CA GLY A 66 -15.93 -10.81 19.86
C GLY A 66 -16.86 -10.57 18.67
N ASN A 67 -16.50 -9.68 17.74
CA ASN A 67 -17.22 -9.46 16.49
C ASN A 67 -17.06 -10.61 15.48
N LEU A 68 -15.97 -11.38 15.62
CA LEU A 68 -15.71 -12.58 14.84
C LEU A 68 -15.48 -13.78 15.78
N ASN A 69 -16.18 -14.89 15.51
CA ASN A 69 -15.99 -16.11 16.27
C ASN A 69 -14.56 -16.65 16.08
N PRO A 70 -13.81 -17.04 17.14
CA PRO A 70 -12.38 -17.37 17.01
C PRO A 70 -12.08 -18.50 15.99
N PRO A 71 -12.81 -19.64 15.97
CA PRO A 71 -12.70 -20.62 14.89
C PRO A 71 -12.89 -20.09 13.46
N VAL A 72 -13.71 -19.05 13.25
CA VAL A 72 -13.84 -18.41 11.93
C VAL A 72 -12.61 -17.55 11.65
N GLY A 73 -12.14 -16.80 12.64
CA GLY A 73 -10.90 -16.03 12.57
C GLY A 73 -9.70 -16.88 12.17
N GLU A 74 -9.51 -18.04 12.79
CA GLU A 74 -8.41 -18.96 12.47
C GLU A 74 -8.45 -19.44 11.01
N ARG A 75 -9.64 -19.77 10.49
CA ARG A 75 -9.80 -20.17 9.07
C ARG A 75 -9.51 -19.02 8.13
N PHE A 76 -9.96 -17.81 8.46
CA PHE A 76 -9.68 -16.63 7.67
C PHE A 76 -8.18 -16.31 7.68
N SER A 77 -7.53 -16.32 8.85
CA SER A 77 -6.08 -16.15 8.99
C SER A 77 -5.29 -17.19 8.20
N ALA A 78 -5.78 -18.44 8.09
CA ALA A 78 -5.17 -19.45 7.23
C ALA A 78 -5.22 -19.09 5.74
N ASP A 79 -6.38 -18.60 5.25
CA ASP A 79 -6.51 -18.10 3.88
C ASP A 79 -5.60 -16.88 3.62
N LEU A 80 -5.44 -15.99 4.61
CA LEU A 80 -4.54 -14.84 4.51
C LEU A 80 -3.07 -15.25 4.48
N ARG A 81 -2.67 -16.32 5.21
CA ARG A 81 -1.31 -16.88 5.13
C ARG A 81 -0.99 -17.39 3.73
N HIS A 82 -1.92 -18.06 3.04
CA HIS A 82 -1.70 -18.46 1.65
C HIS A 82 -1.49 -17.28 0.71
N ALA A 83 -2.24 -16.18 0.90
CA ALA A 83 -1.99 -14.95 0.16
C ALA A 83 -0.62 -14.35 0.50
N ALA A 84 -0.21 -14.37 1.77
CA ALA A 84 1.09 -13.88 2.23
C ALA A 84 2.26 -14.69 1.63
N ASP A 85 2.15 -16.01 1.57
CA ASP A 85 3.15 -16.89 0.98
C ASP A 85 3.33 -16.62 -0.53
N ALA A 86 2.21 -16.41 -1.25
CA ALA A 86 2.26 -16.01 -2.65
C ALA A 86 2.93 -14.64 -2.82
N CYS A 87 2.64 -13.70 -1.92
CA CYS A 87 3.22 -12.36 -1.91
C CYS A 87 4.74 -12.40 -1.66
N ALA A 88 5.18 -13.14 -0.64
CA ALA A 88 6.59 -13.33 -0.32
C ALA A 88 7.35 -14.05 -1.44
N GLY A 89 6.68 -14.90 -2.21
CA GLY A 89 7.19 -15.54 -3.42
C GLY A 89 7.22 -14.65 -4.68
N GLY A 90 6.93 -13.35 -4.56
CA GLY A 90 6.92 -12.41 -5.69
C GLY A 90 5.71 -12.54 -6.63
N ARG A 91 4.69 -13.32 -6.26
CA ARG A 91 3.48 -13.53 -7.07
C ARG A 91 2.37 -12.56 -6.64
N GLU A 92 2.63 -11.27 -6.78
CA GLU A 92 1.77 -10.21 -6.23
C GLU A 92 0.31 -10.28 -6.71
N ARG A 93 0.09 -10.48 -8.01
CA ARG A 93 -1.27 -10.57 -8.58
C ARG A 93 -2.06 -11.76 -8.03
N GLU A 94 -1.40 -12.90 -7.85
CA GLU A 94 -2.00 -14.09 -7.24
C GLU A 94 -2.34 -13.81 -5.78
N ALA A 95 -1.42 -13.21 -5.03
CA ALA A 95 -1.64 -12.83 -3.64
C ALA A 95 -2.86 -11.91 -3.47
N LEU A 96 -3.02 -10.90 -4.33
CA LEU A 96 -4.16 -9.99 -4.29
C LEU A 96 -5.48 -10.69 -4.66
N ASN A 97 -5.46 -11.62 -5.61
CA ASN A 97 -6.63 -12.44 -5.94
C ASN A 97 -7.03 -13.35 -4.77
N LEU A 98 -6.05 -14.01 -4.13
CA LEU A 98 -6.26 -14.84 -2.95
C LEU A 98 -6.83 -14.02 -1.79
N LEU A 99 -6.27 -12.83 -1.56
CA LEU A 99 -6.78 -11.87 -0.56
C LEU A 99 -8.23 -11.49 -0.84
N GLY A 100 -8.55 -11.09 -2.07
CA GLY A 100 -9.92 -10.73 -2.46
C GLY A 100 -10.89 -11.89 -2.30
N ALA A 101 -10.50 -13.10 -2.70
CA ALA A 101 -11.30 -14.31 -2.53
C ALA A 101 -11.52 -14.67 -1.06
N ALA A 102 -10.51 -14.51 -0.20
CA ALA A 102 -10.65 -14.73 1.23
C ALA A 102 -11.62 -13.70 1.84
N LYS A 103 -11.42 -12.41 1.58
CA LYS A 103 -12.30 -11.33 2.03
C LYS A 103 -13.76 -11.59 1.62
N ALA A 104 -14.01 -11.96 0.36
CA ALA A 104 -15.35 -12.28 -0.12
C ALA A 104 -15.98 -13.48 0.60
N ARG A 105 -15.21 -14.55 0.88
CA ARG A 105 -15.69 -15.75 1.60
C ARG A 105 -16.18 -15.44 3.02
N TYR A 106 -15.55 -14.48 3.72
CA TYR A 106 -15.89 -14.13 5.10
C TYR A 106 -16.68 -12.82 5.24
N GLY A 107 -17.06 -12.17 4.12
CA GLY A 107 -17.88 -10.95 4.13
C GLY A 107 -17.13 -9.63 4.33
N TYR A 108 -15.80 -9.63 4.19
CA TYR A 108 -14.95 -8.44 4.28
C TYR A 108 -14.77 -7.78 2.90
N ARG A 109 -14.59 -6.46 2.83
CA ARG A 109 -14.41 -5.69 1.58
C ARG A 109 -13.18 -4.81 1.57
#